data_AF-A0A7Z1HPC0-F1
#
_entry.id   AF-A0A7Z1HPC0-F1
#
_cell.length_a   1.000
_cell.length_b   1.000
_cell.length_c   1.000
_cell.angle_alpha   90.00
_cell.angle_beta   90.00
_cell.angle_gamma   90.00
#
_symmetry.space_group_name_H-M   'P 1'
#
loop_
_entity.id
_entity.type
_entity.pdbx_description
1 polymer ?
#
loop_
_entity_poly.entity_id
_entity_poly.type
_entity_poly.pdbx_seq_one_letter_code
_entity_poly.pdbx_strand_id
1 'polypeptide(L)'
;YYQHRYYGGCKFIDEVEMLAITRAQQLFGARYVNVQPHSGSQANQAVYLALLKPGDKILGMSLQCGGHLTHGSPVNQSGKWFNAFHYGVDAHSGLI
;
A
#
# COMPACT_ATOMS: atom_id res chain seq x y z
N TYR A 1 -2.58 17.97 -1.10
CA TYR A 1 -1.25 17.51 -1.53
C TYR A 1 -0.37 18.73 -1.81
N TYR A 2 0.92 18.59 -2.14
CA TYR A 2 1.81 19.74 -2.38
C TYR A 2 1.13 20.89 -3.15
N GLN A 3 1.21 22.12 -2.62
CA GLN A 3 0.56 23.34 -3.15
C GLN A 3 -0.98 23.34 -3.24
N HIS A 4 -1.63 22.24 -2.88
CA HIS A 4 -3.09 22.09 -2.84
C HIS A 4 -3.52 21.67 -1.42
N ARG A 5 -3.29 22.58 -0.47
CA ARG A 5 -3.62 22.39 0.95
C ARG A 5 -5.00 22.99 1.24
N TYR A 6 -5.75 22.33 2.12
CA TYR A 6 -7.03 22.85 2.61
C TYR A 6 -6.87 24.04 3.57
N TYR A 7 -5.66 24.24 4.12
CA TYR A 7 -5.34 25.30 5.07
C TYR A 7 -4.12 26.11 4.60
N GLY A 8 -4.06 27.37 5.00
CA GLY A 8 -2.92 28.25 4.74
C GLY A 8 -1.72 27.99 5.68
N GLY A 9 -0.57 28.60 5.37
CA GLY A 9 0.62 28.55 6.22
C GLY A 9 1.51 27.31 6.06
N CYS A 10 1.25 26.46 5.06
CA CYS A 10 1.97 25.20 4.87
C CYS A 10 3.29 25.29 4.09
N LYS A 11 3.84 26.50 3.86
CA LYS A 11 5.03 26.70 2.99
C LYS A 11 6.18 25.73 3.30
N PHE A 12 6.58 25.65 4.57
CA PHE A 12 7.69 24.79 4.96
C PHE A 12 7.34 23.29 4.92
N ILE A 13 6.06 22.95 5.13
CA ILE A 13 5.58 21.57 5.01
C ILE A 13 5.58 21.12 3.55
N ASP A 14 5.24 22.02 2.63
CA ASP A 14 5.32 21.78 1.19
C ASP A 14 6.77 21.52 0.74
N GLU A 15 7.74 22.25 1.26
CA GLU A 15 9.17 22.01 1.01
C GLU A 15 9.62 20.63 1.53
N VAL A 16 9.21 20.25 2.74
CA VAL A 16 9.52 18.94 3.34
C VAL A 16 8.91 17.80 2.54
N GLU A 17 7.64 17.91 2.16
CA GLU A 17 6.94 16.86 1.39
C GLU A 17 7.59 16.67 0.02
N MET A 18 7.95 17.76 -0.68
CA MET A 18 8.64 17.67 -1.97
C MET A 18 10.02 17.07 -1.87
N LEU A 19 10.78 17.41 -0.83
CA LEU A 19 12.09 16.83 -0.61
C LEU A 19 12.00 15.32 -0.39
N ALA A 20 11.02 14.87 0.40
CA ALA A 20 10.78 13.44 0.66
C ALA A 20 10.38 12.70 -0.62
N ILE A 21 9.45 13.25 -1.41
CA ILE A 21 9.03 12.69 -2.71
C ILE A 21 10.23 12.57 -3.65
N THR A 22 11.00 13.65 -3.81
CA THR A 22 12.16 13.71 -4.72
C THR A 22 13.22 12.67 -4.36
N ARG A 23 13.55 12.56 -3.06
CA ARG A 23 14.52 11.57 -2.58
C ARG A 23 14.06 10.14 -2.82
N ALA A 24 12.79 9.85 -2.56
CA ALA A 24 12.22 8.52 -2.80
C ALA A 24 12.17 8.18 -4.30
N GLN A 25 11.80 9.13 -5.16
CA GLN A 25 11.83 8.95 -6.62
C GLN A 25 13.24 8.64 -7.12
N GLN A 26 14.25 9.37 -6.64
CA GLN A 26 15.65 9.14 -7.01
C GLN A 26 16.18 7.80 -6.47
N LEU A 27 15.89 7.47 -5.21
CA LEU A 27 16.38 6.26 -4.55
C LEU A 27 15.86 4.99 -5.22
N PHE A 28 14.59 4.97 -5.63
CA PHE A 28 13.93 3.78 -6.18
C PHE A 28 13.70 3.84 -7.70
N GLY A 29 14.15 4.91 -8.38
CA GLY A 29 13.88 5.11 -9.81
C GLY A 29 12.38 5.24 -10.13
N ALA A 30 11.57 5.68 -9.17
CA ALA A 30 10.11 5.70 -9.29
C ALA A 30 9.62 6.97 -10.00
N ARG A 31 8.64 6.83 -10.91
CA ARG A 31 8.02 7.98 -11.60
C ARG A 31 7.15 8.81 -10.65
N TYR A 32 6.45 8.19 -9.71
CA TYR A 32 5.55 8.84 -8.76
C TYR A 32 5.73 8.23 -7.36
N VAL A 33 5.60 9.05 -6.32
CA VAL A 33 5.67 8.61 -4.91
C VAL A 33 4.62 9.37 -4.10
N ASN A 34 3.94 8.65 -3.20
CA ASN A 34 3.13 9.23 -2.13
C ASN A 34 3.79 8.90 -0.78
N VAL A 35 4.19 9.93 -0.03
CA VAL A 35 4.89 9.81 1.27
C VAL A 35 3.99 10.03 2.48
N GLN A 36 2.67 10.07 2.28
CA GLN A 36 1.69 10.38 3.34
C GLN A 36 1.13 9.19 4.13
N PRO A 37 1.12 7.92 3.65
CA PRO A 37 0.64 6.82 4.47
C PRO A 37 1.39 6.69 5.81
N HIS A 38 0.68 6.62 6.93
CA HIS A 38 1.34 6.58 8.25
C HIS A 38 2.00 5.24 8.58
N SER A 39 1.66 4.18 7.83
CA SER A 39 2.23 2.84 7.99
C SER A 39 2.10 2.03 6.70
N GLY A 40 2.83 0.91 6.61
CA GLY A 40 2.71 -0.02 5.48
C GLY A 40 1.30 -0.58 5.31
N SER A 41 0.60 -0.90 6.41
CA SER A 41 -0.78 -1.38 6.34
C SER A 41 -1.74 -0.37 5.71
N GLN A 42 -1.58 0.91 6.05
CA GLN A 42 -2.40 1.98 5.46
C GLN A 42 -1.99 2.30 4.01
N ALA A 43 -0.72 2.11 3.65
CA ALA A 43 -0.28 2.24 2.25
C ALA A 43 -1.01 1.21 1.36
N ASN A 44 -1.09 -0.05 1.79
CA ASN A 44 -1.85 -1.09 1.08
C ASN A 44 -3.34 -0.75 1.00
N GLN A 45 -3.95 -0.28 2.10
CA GLN A 45 -5.36 0.14 2.11
C GLN A 45 -5.63 1.31 1.15
N ALA A 46 -4.73 2.29 1.06
CA ALA A 46 -4.87 3.41 0.14
C ALA A 46 -4.86 2.94 -1.32
N VAL A 47 -4.01 1.97 -1.67
CA VAL A 47 -3.99 1.38 -3.02
C VAL A 47 -5.30 0.64 -3.32
N TYR A 48 -5.78 -0.18 -2.39
CA TYR A 48 -7.05 -0.87 -2.58
C TYR A 48 -8.23 0.10 -2.73
N LEU A 49 -8.31 1.13 -1.90
CA LEU A 49 -9.38 2.13 -1.98
C LEU A 49 -9.33 2.93 -3.30
N ALA A 50 -8.13 3.18 -3.83
CA ALA A 50 -7.97 3.93 -5.07
C ALA A 50 -8.37 3.11 -6.31
N LEU A 51 -8.18 1.78 -6.29
CA LEU A 51 -8.28 0.94 -7.47
C LEU A 51 -9.45 -0.05 -7.45
N LEU A 52 -9.96 -0.40 -6.27
CA LEU A 52 -10.92 -1.48 -6.08
C LEU A 52 -12.20 -0.97 -5.39
N LYS A 53 -13.27 -1.72 -5.59
CA LYS A 53 -14.53 -1.61 -4.84
C LYS A 53 -14.71 -2.84 -3.95
N PRO A 54 -15.47 -2.74 -2.85
CA PRO A 54 -15.85 -3.91 -2.07
C PRO A 54 -16.46 -5.00 -2.97
N GLY A 55 -16.06 -6.25 -2.76
CA GLY A 55 -16.42 -7.40 -3.59
C GLY A 55 -15.47 -7.69 -4.76
N ASP A 56 -14.60 -6.76 -5.13
CA ASP A 56 -13.56 -7.03 -6.14
C ASP A 56 -12.59 -8.12 -5.64
N LYS A 57 -11.93 -8.79 -6.58
CA LYS A 57 -11.04 -9.91 -6.28
C LYS A 57 -9.62 -9.42 -6.01
N ILE A 58 -9.00 -9.98 -4.97
CA ILE A 58 -7.57 -9.80 -4.69
C ILE A 58 -6.91 -11.16 -4.54
N LEU A 59 -5.65 -11.27 -4.99
CA LEU A 59 -4.82 -12.44 -4.82
C LEU A 59 -3.57 -12.06 -4.03
N GLY A 60 -3.30 -12.74 -2.93
CA GLY A 60 -2.14 -12.50 -2.08
C GLY A 60 -1.53 -13.79 -1.55
N MET A 61 -0.25 -13.77 -1.20
CA MET A 61 0.39 -14.93 -0.59
C MET A 61 -0.30 -15.30 0.74
N SER A 62 -0.50 -16.59 0.99
CA SER A 62 -1.07 -17.09 2.26
C SER A 62 -0.19 -16.70 3.44
N LEU A 63 -0.81 -16.33 4.57
CA LEU A 63 -0.10 -16.08 5.84
C LEU A 63 0.76 -17.27 6.28
N GLN A 64 0.28 -18.49 6.02
CA GLN A 64 1.01 -19.72 6.37
C GLN A 64 2.29 -19.90 5.55
N CYS A 65 2.40 -19.19 4.43
CA CYS A 65 3.54 -19.26 3.52
C CYS A 65 4.38 -17.96 3.52
N GLY A 66 4.18 -17.05 4.50
CA GLY A 66 4.95 -15.80 4.59
C GLY A 66 4.23 -14.56 4.05
N GLY A 67 2.94 -14.66 3.72
CA GLY A 67 2.09 -13.52 3.41
C GLY A 67 1.91 -12.55 4.58
N HIS A 68 1.23 -11.43 4.34
CA HIS A 68 0.97 -10.40 5.35
C HIS A 68 -0.54 -10.18 5.57
N LEU A 69 -0.94 -9.75 6.76
CA LEU A 69 -2.34 -9.59 7.16
C LEU A 69 -3.14 -8.71 6.21
N THR A 70 -2.51 -7.71 5.60
CA THR A 70 -3.15 -6.77 4.68
C THR A 70 -3.40 -7.33 3.29
N HIS A 71 -2.99 -8.56 3.00
CA HIS A 71 -3.11 -9.18 1.67
C HIS A 71 -4.32 -10.14 1.59
N GLY A 72 -5.43 -9.80 2.26
CA GLY A 72 -6.67 -10.56 2.21
C GLY A 72 -6.99 -11.43 3.43
N SER A 73 -6.27 -11.27 4.55
CA SER A 73 -6.61 -12.00 5.78
C SER A 73 -8.02 -11.66 6.27
N PRO A 74 -8.85 -12.65 6.69
CA PRO A 74 -10.24 -12.42 7.10
C PRO A 74 -10.38 -11.49 8.33
N VAL A 75 -9.30 -11.32 9.12
CA VAL A 75 -9.30 -10.40 10.26
C VAL A 75 -8.97 -8.95 9.87
N ASN A 76 -8.44 -8.72 8.67
CA ASN A 76 -8.08 -7.39 8.15
C ASN A 76 -9.19 -6.83 7.25
N GLN A 77 -9.22 -5.51 7.05
CA GLN A 77 -10.14 -4.86 6.11
C GLN A 77 -10.09 -5.48 4.71
N SER A 78 -8.89 -5.81 4.22
CA SER A 78 -8.70 -6.43 2.90
C SER A 78 -9.46 -7.76 2.74
N GLY A 79 -9.46 -8.64 3.74
CA GLY A 79 -10.22 -9.89 3.68
C GLY A 79 -11.70 -9.75 4.05
N LYS A 80 -12.09 -8.65 4.71
CA LYS A 80 -13.51 -8.35 5.03
C LYS A 80 -14.25 -7.73 3.85
N TRP A 81 -13.58 -6.88 3.07
CA TRP A 81 -14.23 -6.07 2.03
C TRP A 81 -14.09 -6.66 0.63
N PHE A 82 -13.01 -7.38 0.36
CA PHE A 82 -12.72 -7.93 -0.96
C PHE A 82 -12.86 -9.45 -0.98
N ASN A 83 -13.07 -10.01 -2.17
CA ASN A 83 -13.03 -11.45 -2.38
C ASN A 83 -11.56 -11.90 -2.47
N ALA A 84 -10.99 -12.28 -1.32
CA ALA A 84 -9.59 -12.65 -1.20
C ALA A 84 -9.34 -14.12 -1.59
N PHE A 85 -8.35 -14.31 -2.45
CA PHE A 85 -7.78 -15.61 -2.81
C PHE A 85 -6.32 -15.66 -2.38
N HIS A 86 -5.83 -16.87 -2.09
CA HIS A 86 -4.47 -17.06 -1.62
C HIS A 86 -3.71 -18.10 -2.42
N TYR A 87 -2.45 -17.78 -2.75
CA TYR A 87 -1.48 -18.76 -3.26
C TYR A 87 -0.49 -19.14 -2.16
N GLY A 88 0.05 -20.36 -2.25
CA GLY A 88 1.10 -20.87 -1.38
C GLY A 88 2.45 -20.93 -2.07
N VAL A 89 3.34 -21.76 -1.54
CA VAL A 89 4.61 -22.12 -2.16
C VAL A 89 4.68 -23.63 -2.32
N ASP A 90 5.54 -24.11 -3.20
CA ASP A 90 5.92 -25.52 -3.26
C ASP A 90 6.54 -25.95 -1.92
N ALA A 91 6.04 -27.05 -1.36
CA ALA A 91 6.38 -27.48 0.00
C ALA A 91 7.83 -27.98 0.13
N HIS A 92 8.47 -28.35 -0.99
CA HIS A 92 9.83 -28.88 -0.99
C HIS A 92 10.88 -27.78 -1.21
N SER A 93 10.64 -26.88 -2.16
CA SER A 93 11.58 -25.82 -2.55
C SER A 93 11.33 -24.48 -1.87
N GLY A 94 10.11 -24.23 -1.37
CA GLY A 94 9.70 -22.94 -0.82
C GLY A 94 9.52 -21.85 -1.87
N LEU A 95 9.50 -22.20 -3.16
CA LEU A 95 9.32 -21.27 -4.29
C LEU A 95 7.85 -21.22 -4.75
N ILE A 96 7.49 -20.15 -5.47
CA ILE A 96 6.18 -20.00 -6.14
C ILE A 96 6.22 -20.70 -7.49
#